data_AF-A0A2U3NJL7-F1
#
_entry.id   AF-A0A2U3NJL7-F1
#
_cell.length_a   1.000
_cell.length_b   1.000
_cell.length_c   1.000
_cell.angle_alpha   90.00
_cell.angle_beta   90.00
_cell.angle_gamma   90.00
#
_symmetry.space_group_name_H-M   'P 1'
#
loop_
_entity.id
_entity.type
_entity.pdbx_description
1 polymer ?
#
loop_
_entity_poly.entity_id
_entity_poly.type
_entity_poly.pdbx_seq_one_letter_code
_entity_poly.pdbx_strand_id
1 'polypeptide(L)'
;MTTARARDCGTDLAMALDLAAPIGATRVDEWESIGAAFRVFDGPQWRITHIANHGRCADIGDIVVSVIGRQFADGRAEREIIIDGACTPVITPAEARTLGRALIAAADAADG
;
A
#
# COMPACT_ATOMS: atom_id res chain seq x y z
N MET A 1 -6.38 13.44 -55.59
CA MET A 1 -6.22 14.65 -54.77
C MET A 1 -7.25 14.60 -53.66
N THR A 2 -6.84 14.90 -52.43
CA THR A 2 -7.65 15.12 -51.21
C THR A 2 -7.97 13.88 -50.34
N THR A 3 -7.04 13.73 -49.39
CA THR A 3 -7.05 13.14 -48.05
C THR A 3 -8.27 13.43 -47.18
N ALA A 4 -8.63 12.48 -46.32
CA ALA A 4 -8.62 12.62 -44.84
C ALA A 4 -9.32 11.39 -44.23
N ARG A 5 -8.54 10.45 -43.65
CA ARG A 5 -9.11 9.50 -42.68
C ARG A 5 -8.79 9.99 -41.28
N ALA A 6 -9.85 9.96 -40.49
CA ALA A 6 -9.96 10.49 -39.16
C ALA A 6 -8.94 9.83 -38.22
N ARG A 7 -8.30 10.70 -37.45
CA ARG A 7 -7.75 10.54 -36.10
C ARG A 7 -7.67 9.09 -35.62
N ASP A 8 -6.46 8.58 -35.69
CA ASP A 8 -5.98 7.48 -34.88
C ASP A 8 -6.10 7.87 -33.41
N CYS A 9 -7.19 7.45 -32.76
CA CYS A 9 -7.49 7.70 -31.35
C CYS A 9 -7.56 6.37 -30.58
N GLY A 10 -6.79 5.37 -31.03
CA GLY A 10 -6.80 4.02 -30.48
C GLY A 10 -5.45 3.49 -30.00
N THR A 11 -4.37 4.25 -30.17
CA THR A 11 -3.01 3.70 -30.04
C THR A 11 -2.21 4.25 -28.85
N ASP A 12 -2.85 5.08 -28.00
CA ASP A 12 -2.19 5.75 -26.86
C ASP A 12 -2.52 5.14 -25.47
N LEU A 13 -3.46 4.19 -25.39
CA LEU A 13 -3.89 3.57 -24.12
C LEU A 13 -3.11 2.30 -23.74
N ALA A 14 -2.17 1.87 -24.59
CA ALA A 14 -1.40 0.63 -24.41
C ALA A 14 0.11 0.86 -24.20
N MET A 15 0.53 2.10 -23.94
CA MET A 15 1.75 2.28 -23.14
C MET A 15 1.32 2.08 -21.69
N ALA A 16 1.76 0.97 -21.09
CA ALA A 16 1.95 0.96 -19.65
C ALA A 16 2.69 2.26 -19.32
N LEU A 17 2.00 3.22 -18.70
CA LEU A 17 2.59 4.49 -18.33
C LEU A 17 3.82 4.13 -17.51
N ASP A 18 5.01 4.40 -18.06
CA ASP A 18 6.31 4.13 -17.45
C ASP A 18 6.56 5.13 -16.32
N LEU A 19 5.59 5.18 -15.39
CA LEU A 19 5.61 5.97 -14.19
C LEU A 19 6.55 5.27 -13.22
N ALA A 20 7.47 6.06 -12.66
CA ALA A 20 8.32 5.61 -11.58
C ALA A 20 7.49 5.08 -10.42
N ALA A 21 8.05 4.11 -9.70
CA ALA A 21 7.47 3.64 -8.45
C ALA A 21 7.32 4.82 -7.46
N PRO A 22 6.22 4.89 -6.71
CA PRO A 22 6.08 5.88 -5.65
C PRO A 22 7.24 5.78 -4.66
N ILE A 23 7.69 6.93 -4.16
CA ILE A 23 8.76 6.97 -3.14
C ILE A 23 8.32 6.14 -1.94
N GLY A 24 9.21 5.28 -1.47
CA GLY A 24 8.98 4.38 -0.34
C GLY A 24 8.26 3.07 -0.68
N ALA A 25 7.83 2.87 -1.93
CA ALA A 25 7.25 1.60 -2.35
C ALA A 25 8.29 0.47 -2.30
N THR A 26 7.94 -0.63 -1.64
CA THR A 26 8.73 -1.87 -1.59
C THR A 26 8.32 -2.85 -2.68
N ARG A 27 7.05 -2.77 -3.10
CA ARG A 27 6.49 -3.53 -4.22
C ARG A 27 5.42 -2.68 -4.90
N VAL A 28 5.37 -2.73 -6.23
CA VAL A 28 4.34 -2.07 -7.03
C VAL A 28 3.70 -3.14 -7.91
N ASP A 29 2.39 -3.29 -7.83
CA ASP A 29 1.67 -4.22 -8.67
C ASP A 29 1.49 -3.67 -10.08
N GLU A 30 1.12 -4.54 -11.02
CA GLU A 30 0.77 -4.13 -12.37
C GLU A 30 -0.48 -3.23 -12.36
N TRP A 31 -0.66 -2.42 -13.41
CA TRP A 31 -1.90 -1.68 -13.60
C TRP A 31 -3.07 -2.67 -13.70
N GLU A 32 -4.11 -2.49 -12.88
CA GLU A 32 -5.25 -3.40 -12.86
C GLU A 32 -6.03 -3.30 -14.19
N SER A 33 -5.66 -4.07 -15.21
CA SER A 33 -6.25 -4.04 -16.57
C SER A 33 -5.96 -2.77 -17.39
N ILE A 34 -6.20 -2.89 -18.70
CA ILE A 34 -6.11 -1.79 -19.66
C ILE A 34 -7.24 -0.80 -19.37
N GLY A 35 -6.90 0.30 -18.70
CA GLY A 35 -7.85 1.37 -18.37
C GLY A 35 -8.16 1.52 -16.88
N ALA A 36 -7.53 0.77 -15.96
CA ALA A 36 -7.61 1.16 -14.55
C ALA A 36 -6.99 2.53 -14.32
N ALA A 37 -7.68 3.33 -13.52
CA ALA A 37 -7.22 4.64 -13.11
C ALA A 37 -6.00 4.56 -12.16
N PHE A 38 -5.76 3.40 -11.52
CA PHE A 38 -4.69 3.23 -10.54
C PHE A 38 -4.06 1.82 -10.54
N ARG A 39 -2.85 1.71 -9.98
CA ARG A 39 -2.19 0.48 -9.55
C ARG A 39 -1.95 0.51 -8.04
N VAL A 40 -1.91 -0.65 -7.40
CA VAL A 40 -1.64 -0.77 -5.96
C VAL A 40 -0.13 -0.90 -5.72
N PHE A 41 0.34 -0.42 -4.58
CA PHE A 41 1.70 -0.66 -4.12
C PHE A 41 1.74 -0.91 -2.61
N ASP A 42 2.72 -1.69 -2.20
CA ASP A 42 3.08 -1.91 -0.81
C ASP A 42 4.26 -1.00 -0.43
N GLY A 43 4.20 -0.43 0.76
CA GLY A 43 5.27 0.33 1.38
C GLY A 43 6.02 -0.48 2.43
N PRO A 44 6.68 0.19 3.39
CA PRO A 44 7.34 -0.49 4.51
C PRO A 44 6.33 -1.15 5.45
N GLN A 45 6.80 -2.17 6.17
CA GLN A 45 6.02 -2.89 7.18
C GLN A 45 6.80 -3.00 8.50
N TRP A 46 6.06 -2.97 9.61
CA TRP A 46 6.56 -3.17 10.96
C TRP A 46 5.77 -4.28 11.63
N ARG A 47 6.47 -5.34 12.02
CA ARG A 47 5.88 -6.50 12.68
C ARG A 47 6.15 -6.45 14.17
N ILE A 48 5.08 -6.51 14.95
CA ILE A 48 5.12 -6.63 16.40
C ILE A 48 4.80 -8.08 16.73
N THR A 49 5.86 -8.87 16.94
CA THR A 49 5.73 -10.27 17.34
C THR A 49 5.14 -10.35 18.74
N HIS A 50 4.08 -11.13 18.88
CA HIS A 50 3.47 -11.36 20.18
C HIS A 50 4.37 -12.25 21.04
N ILE A 51 4.82 -11.73 22.19
CA ILE A 51 5.73 -12.45 23.09
C ILE A 51 4.94 -13.15 24.20
N ALA A 52 3.76 -12.65 24.55
CA ALA A 52 2.98 -13.15 25.67
C ALA A 52 1.65 -13.77 25.22
N ASN A 53 1.57 -15.10 25.27
CA ASN A 53 0.33 -15.86 25.15
C ASN A 53 -0.56 -15.62 26.38
N HIS A 54 -1.32 -14.53 26.40
CA HIS A 54 -2.27 -14.23 27.48
C HIS A 54 -3.63 -14.94 27.31
N GLY A 55 -3.70 -15.99 26.49
CA GLY A 55 -4.67 -17.07 26.63
C GLY A 55 -6.15 -16.74 26.39
N ARG A 56 -6.48 -15.62 25.71
CA ARG A 56 -7.89 -15.24 25.46
C ARG A 56 -8.38 -15.32 24.01
N CYS A 57 -7.51 -15.46 23.02
CA CYS A 57 -7.93 -15.64 21.64
C CYS A 57 -7.01 -16.66 20.97
N ALA A 58 -7.58 -17.66 20.29
CA ALA A 58 -6.83 -18.69 19.58
C ALA A 58 -6.24 -18.17 18.26
N ASP A 59 -6.69 -17.01 17.79
CA ASP A 59 -6.13 -16.30 16.64
C ASP A 59 -5.01 -15.37 17.11
N ILE A 60 -3.87 -15.98 17.43
CA ILE A 60 -2.67 -15.31 17.94
C ILE A 60 -1.79 -14.93 16.74
N GLY A 61 -2.22 -13.92 16.00
CA GLY A 61 -1.42 -13.34 14.92
C GLY A 61 -0.52 -12.20 15.43
N ASP A 62 0.67 -12.06 14.87
CA ASP A 62 1.47 -10.83 15.02
C ASP A 62 0.62 -9.61 14.61
N ILE A 63 0.85 -8.47 15.26
CA ILE A 63 0.30 -7.20 14.75
C ILE A 63 1.27 -6.68 13.70
N VAL A 64 0.79 -6.44 12.49
CA VAL A 64 1.56 -5.88 11.39
C VAL A 64 1.00 -4.50 11.06
N VAL A 65 1.85 -3.48 11.15
CA VAL A 65 1.54 -2.15 10.63
C VAL A 65 2.21 -2.06 9.27
N SER A 66 1.47 -1.72 8.22
CA SER A 66 1.99 -1.59 6.86
C SER A 66 1.50 -0.29 6.23
N VAL A 67 2.32 0.27 5.34
CA VAL A 67 1.85 1.29 4.41
C VAL A 67 1.41 0.59 3.13
N ILE A 68 0.23 0.92 2.64
CA ILE A 68 -0.22 0.56 1.30
C ILE A 68 -0.56 1.83 0.54
N GLY A 69 -0.68 1.75 -0.77
CA GLY A 69 -1.12 2.90 -1.53
C GLY A 69 -1.64 2.58 -2.92
N ARG A 70 -2.18 3.62 -3.53
CA ARG A 70 -2.67 3.61 -4.90
C ARG A 70 -1.92 4.68 -5.69
N GLN A 71 -1.33 4.30 -6.82
CA GLN A 71 -0.75 5.25 -7.76
C GLN A 71 -1.66 5.38 -8.96
N PHE A 72 -2.03 6.61 -9.29
CA PHE A 72 -2.89 6.93 -10.42
C PHE A 72 -2.07 7.19 -11.69
N ALA A 73 -2.73 7.04 -12.84
CA ALA A 73 -2.14 7.30 -14.16
C ALA A 73 -1.67 8.76 -14.35
N ASP A 74 -2.19 9.70 -13.55
CA ASP A 74 -1.78 11.10 -13.52
C ASP A 74 -0.50 11.36 -12.70
N GLY A 75 0.08 10.30 -12.12
CA GLY A 75 1.28 10.36 -11.28
C GLY A 75 1.01 10.65 -9.80
N ARG A 76 -0.22 10.95 -9.40
CA ARG A 76 -0.61 11.10 -7.99
C ARG A 76 -0.52 9.75 -7.28
N ALA A 77 -0.11 9.77 -6.01
CA ALA A 77 -0.13 8.60 -5.15
C ALA A 77 -0.90 8.93 -3.86
N GLU A 78 -1.76 8.01 -3.45
CA GLU A 78 -2.45 8.02 -2.16
C GLU A 78 -1.88 6.89 -1.31
N ARG A 79 -1.74 7.15 0.00
CA ARG A 79 -1.16 6.20 0.96
C ARG A 79 -2.07 6.06 2.15
N GLU A 80 -2.18 4.84 2.64
CA GLU A 80 -2.96 4.45 3.80
C GLU A 80 -2.11 3.57 4.70
N ILE A 81 -2.45 3.56 5.99
CA ILE A 81 -1.83 2.67 6.97
C ILE A 81 -2.82 1.57 7.31
N ILE A 82 -2.40 0.32 7.12
CA ILE A 82 -3.17 -0.85 7.55
C ILE A 82 -2.55 -1.40 8.83
N ILE A 83 -3.42 -1.85 9.73
CA ILE A 83 -3.05 -2.60 10.93
C ILE A 83 -3.71 -3.98 10.81
N ASP A 84 -2.91 -4.97 10.43
CA ASP A 84 -3.32 -6.37 10.38
C ASP A 84 -3.04 -7.05 11.72
N GLY A 85 -3.96 -7.90 12.16
CA GLY A 85 -3.83 -8.65 13.40
C GLY A 85 -5.15 -9.26 13.84
N ALA A 86 -5.18 -9.83 15.04
CA ALA A 86 -6.42 -10.29 15.66
C ALA A 86 -7.40 -9.11 15.80
N CYS A 87 -8.72 -9.35 15.63
CA CYS A 87 -9.73 -8.29 15.70
C CYS A 87 -9.71 -7.50 17.02
N THR A 88 -9.24 -8.11 18.11
CA THR A 88 -9.11 -7.48 19.44
C THR A 88 -7.84 -7.97 20.15
N PRO A 89 -6.65 -7.46 19.79
CA PRO A 89 -5.40 -7.97 20.34
C PRO A 89 -5.26 -7.55 21.79
N VAL A 90 -4.90 -8.49 22.67
CA VAL A 90 -4.53 -8.20 24.05
C VAL A 90 -3.01 -8.07 24.10
N ILE A 91 -2.52 -6.85 24.29
CA ILE A 91 -1.09 -6.52 24.22
C ILE A 91 -0.55 -6.07 25.58
N THR A 92 0.70 -6.38 25.85
CA THR A 92 1.44 -5.89 27.01
C THR A 92 1.77 -4.39 26.87
N PRO A 93 2.10 -3.69 27.97
CA PRO A 93 2.58 -2.30 27.88
C PRO A 93 3.86 -2.13 27.04
N ALA A 94 4.69 -3.18 26.92
CA ALA A 94 5.89 -3.14 26.08
C ALA A 94 5.51 -3.22 24.59
N GLU A 95 4.65 -4.16 24.23
CA GLU A 95 4.10 -4.30 22.87
C GLU A 95 3.34 -3.03 22.45
N ALA A 96 2.54 -2.44 23.35
CA ALA A 96 1.84 -1.18 23.11
C ALA A 96 2.78 -0.03 22.75
N ARG A 97 3.91 0.10 23.44
CA ARG A 97 4.92 1.12 23.10
C ARG A 97 5.59 0.84 21.76
N THR A 98 5.81 -0.43 21.43
CA THR A 98 6.36 -0.82 20.12
C THR A 98 5.37 -0.52 18.99
N LEU A 99 4.09 -0.84 19.18
CA LEU A 99 3.03 -0.51 18.24
C LEU A 99 2.92 1.01 18.03
N GLY A 100 2.96 1.80 19.11
CA GLY A 100 2.94 3.25 19.01
C GLY A 100 4.10 3.82 18.17
N ARG A 101 5.31 3.28 18.34
CA ARG A 101 6.46 3.67 17.50
C ARG A 101 6.30 3.24 16.04
N ALA A 102 5.75 2.06 15.80
CA ALA A 102 5.48 1.57 14.45
C ALA A 102 4.45 2.46 13.73
N LEU A 103 3.40 2.89 14.43
CA LEU A 103 2.38 3.78 13.88
C LEU A 103 2.92 5.17 13.52
N ILE A 104 3.78 5.73 14.38
CA ILE A 104 4.46 7.00 14.06
C ILE A 104 5.35 6.84 12.83
N ALA A 105 6.17 5.79 12.78
CA ALA A 105 7.04 5.54 11.63
C ALA A 105 6.25 5.28 10.33
N ALA A 106 5.09 4.62 10.41
CA ALA A 106 4.19 4.42 9.29
C ALA A 106 3.57 5.73 8.80
N ALA A 107 3.18 6.62 9.71
CA ALA A 107 2.70 7.96 9.37
C ALA A 107 3.77 8.78 8.67
N ASP A 108 4.99 8.84 9.24
CA ASP A 108 6.12 9.54 8.63
C ASP A 108 6.44 8.99 7.22
N ALA A 109 6.33 7.68 7.02
CA ALA A 109 6.53 7.05 5.71
C ALA A 109 5.37 7.32 4.72
N ALA A 110 4.14 7.44 5.22
CA ALA A 110 2.97 7.74 4.41
C ALA A 110 2.94 9.22 3.96
N ASP A 111 3.45 10.13 4.77
CA ASP A 111 3.56 11.57 4.46
C ASP A 111 4.68 11.90 3.44
N GLY A 112 5.55 10.93 3.14
CA GLY A 112 6.77 11.08 2.33
C GLY A 112 6.61 11.68 0.92
#